data_AF-A0A243R9R2-F1
#
_entry.id   AF-A0A243R9R2-F1
#
_cell.length_a   1.000
_cell.length_b   1.000
_cell.length_c   1.000
_cell.angle_alpha   90.00
_cell.angle_beta   90.00
_cell.angle_gamma   90.00
#
_symmetry.space_group_name_H-M   'P 1'
#
loop_
_entity.id
_entity.type
_entity.pdbx_description
1 polymer ?
#
loop_
_entity_poly.entity_id
_entity_poly.type
_entity_poly.pdbx_seq_one_letter_code
_entity_poly.pdbx_strand_id
1 'polypeptide(L)'
;SGKTKIVQARFVHNDRLVDALHLQASCALLHDPEVRAYYDQLKARDISHNAALRQVGNRLVGILHGCLKTHTTYDQATAWSHRNHDLAA
;
A
#
# COMPACT_ATOMS: atom_id res chain seq x y z
N SER A 1 -43.80 13.22 5.95
CA SER A 1 -42.52 13.87 5.62
C SER A 1 -41.41 12.89 5.90
N GLY A 2 -40.60 12.52 4.91
CA GLY A 2 -39.53 11.53 5.08
C GLY A 2 -38.75 11.37 3.78
N LYS A 3 -37.95 12.37 3.41
CA LYS A 3 -37.08 12.29 2.24
C LYS A 3 -35.80 11.57 2.66
N THR A 4 -35.72 10.27 2.42
CA THR A 4 -34.48 9.50 2.59
C THR A 4 -33.47 9.94 1.56
N LYS A 5 -32.36 10.58 2.00
CA LYS A 5 -31.20 10.88 1.17
C LYS A 5 -30.31 9.64 1.13
N ILE A 6 -30.34 8.89 0.04
CA ILE A 6 -29.30 7.89 -0.25
C ILE A 6 -28.08 8.66 -0.74
N VAL A 7 -27.06 8.78 0.10
CA VAL A 7 -25.74 9.27 -0.30
C VAL A 7 -25.02 8.08 -0.93
N GLN A 8 -25.07 7.95 -2.25
CA GLN A 8 -24.18 7.02 -2.94
C GLN A 8 -22.76 7.59 -2.90
N ALA A 9 -21.89 6.94 -2.12
CA ALA A 9 -20.46 7.19 -2.22
C ALA A 9 -20.05 6.95 -3.67
N ARG A 10 -19.46 7.98 -4.29
CA ARG A 10 -18.87 7.85 -5.62
C ARG A 10 -17.71 6.85 -5.51
N PHE A 11 -17.92 5.63 -5.97
CA PHE A 11 -16.87 4.66 -6.23
C PHE A 11 -16.08 5.11 -7.48
N VAL A 12 -15.41 6.25 -7.40
CA VAL A 12 -14.43 6.64 -8.43
C VAL A 12 -13.11 5.99 -8.01
N HIS A 13 -13.07 4.68 -8.11
CA HIS A 13 -11.84 3.92 -8.15
C HIS A 13 -11.94 2.90 -9.27
N ASN A 14 -10.83 2.67 -9.96
CA ASN A 14 -10.78 1.63 -10.97
C ASN A 14 -10.61 0.30 -10.25
N ASP A 15 -11.67 -0.50 -10.17
CA ASP A 15 -11.69 -1.79 -9.48
C ASP A 15 -10.56 -2.70 -9.97
N ARG A 16 -10.28 -2.70 -11.27
CA ARG A 16 -9.20 -3.51 -11.84
C ARG A 16 -7.83 -3.10 -11.31
N LEU A 17 -7.59 -1.79 -11.14
CA LEU A 17 -6.36 -1.30 -10.55
C LEU A 17 -6.29 -1.63 -9.07
N VAL A 18 -7.40 -1.47 -8.35
CA VAL A 18 -7.46 -1.80 -6.93
C VAL A 18 -7.18 -3.29 -6.72
N ASP A 19 -7.80 -4.17 -7.49
CA ASP A 19 -7.60 -5.61 -7.40
C ASP A 19 -6.16 -6.02 -7.77
N ALA A 20 -5.61 -5.43 -8.83
CA ALA A 20 -4.23 -5.67 -9.23
C ALA A 20 -3.24 -5.25 -8.12
N LEU A 21 -3.46 -4.10 -7.48
CA LEU A 21 -2.63 -3.63 -6.38
C LEU A 21 -2.79 -4.47 -5.11
N HIS A 22 -3.99 -4.95 -4.81
CA HIS A 22 -4.21 -5.87 -3.70
C HIS A 22 -3.48 -7.20 -3.93
N LEU A 23 -3.56 -7.76 -5.15
CA LEU A 23 -2.85 -8.98 -5.50
C LEU A 23 -1.33 -8.78 -5.43
N GLN A 24 -0.82 -7.69 -6.01
CA GLN A 24 0.60 -7.34 -5.93
C GLN A 24 1.07 -7.20 -4.48
N ALA A 25 0.33 -6.47 -3.64
CA ALA A 25 0.65 -6.30 -2.23
C ALA A 25 0.65 -7.65 -1.50
N SER A 26 -0.34 -8.51 -1.77
CA SER A 26 -0.43 -9.84 -1.17
C SER A 26 0.77 -10.73 -1.54
N CYS A 27 1.17 -10.74 -2.82
CA CYS A 27 2.35 -11.47 -3.26
C CYS A 27 3.65 -10.90 -2.66
N ALA A 28 3.76 -9.57 -2.59
CA ALA A 28 4.92 -8.91 -2.00
C ALA A 28 5.07 -9.24 -0.50
N LEU A 29 3.97 -9.37 0.24
CA LEU A 29 3.99 -9.77 1.65
C LEU A 29 4.54 -11.19 1.88
N LEU A 30 4.40 -12.08 0.90
CA LEU A 30 4.88 -13.45 0.98
C LEU A 30 6.36 -13.60 0.63
N HIS A 31 6.93 -12.63 -0.09
CA HIS A 31 8.25 -12.77 -0.70
C HIS A 31 9.25 -11.69 -0.28
N ASP A 32 8.79 -10.58 0.31
CA ASP A 32 9.64 -9.47 0.75
C ASP A 32 9.47 -9.21 2.27
N PRO A 33 10.52 -9.43 3.08
CA PRO A 33 10.45 -9.23 4.53
C PRO A 33 10.24 -7.76 4.94
N GLU A 34 10.71 -6.79 4.14
CA GLU A 34 10.55 -5.36 4.43
C GLU A 34 9.09 -4.93 4.23
N VAL A 35 8.44 -5.49 3.20
CA VAL A 35 7.02 -5.29 2.95
C VAL A 35 6.20 -5.89 4.09
N ARG A 36 6.58 -7.08 4.57
CA ARG A 36 5.93 -7.74 5.71
C ARG A 36 6.07 -6.91 6.99
N ALA A 37 7.26 -6.41 7.30
CA ALA A 37 7.50 -5.57 8.47
C ALA A 37 6.62 -4.32 8.46
N TYR A 38 6.49 -3.66 7.31
CA TYR A 38 5.61 -2.49 7.18
C TYR A 38 4.12 -2.85 7.36
N TYR A 39 3.67 -3.95 6.78
CA TYR A 39 2.30 -4.43 7.00
C TYR A 39 2.03 -4.74 8.48
N ASP A 40 2.99 -5.33 9.18
CA ASP A 40 2.87 -5.60 10.61
C ASP A 40 2.78 -4.33 11.45
N GLN A 41 3.53 -3.27 11.09
CA GLN A 41 3.37 -1.96 11.69
C GLN A 41 1.96 -1.39 11.49
N LEU A 42 1.37 -1.56 10.30
CA LEU A 42 0.00 -1.15 10.03
C LEU A 42 -1.00 -1.97 10.85
N LYS A 43 -0.77 -3.28 10.99
CA LYS A 43 -1.59 -4.14 11.83
C LYS A 43 -1.49 -3.79 13.31
N ALA A 44 -0.30 -3.43 13.79
CA ALA A 44 -0.10 -2.95 15.16
C ALA A 44 -0.84 -1.63 15.46
N ARG A 45 -1.11 -0.82 14.42
CA ARG A 45 -1.92 0.40 14.48
C ARG A 45 -3.43 0.15 14.30
N ASP A 46 -3.87 -1.10 14.41
CA ASP A 46 -5.26 -1.55 14.24
C ASP A 46 -5.89 -1.20 12.88
N ILE A 47 -5.06 -1.08 11.83
CA ILE A 47 -5.55 -0.86 10.47
C ILE A 47 -6.19 -2.15 9.94
N SER A 48 -7.36 -2.02 9.30
CA SER A 48 -8.05 -3.16 8.68
C SER A 48 -7.20 -3.78 7.55
N HIS A 49 -7.37 -5.08 7.30
CA HIS A 49 -6.55 -5.81 6.33
C HIS A 49 -6.54 -5.14 4.94
N ASN A 50 -7.73 -4.82 4.41
CA ASN A 50 -7.86 -4.17 3.11
C ASN A 50 -7.25 -2.76 3.08
N ALA A 51 -7.40 -1.99 4.17
CA ALA A 51 -6.76 -0.68 4.26
C ALA A 51 -5.23 -0.80 4.31
N ALA A 52 -4.70 -1.80 5.01
CA ALA A 52 -3.28 -2.07 5.09
C ALA A 52 -2.72 -2.49 3.72
N LEU A 53 -3.38 -3.42 3.02
CA LEU A 53 -2.98 -3.82 1.66
C LEU A 53 -3.02 -2.65 0.68
N ARG A 54 -4.04 -1.79 0.76
CA ARG A 54 -4.10 -0.57 -0.06
C ARG A 54 -2.91 0.36 0.20
N GLN A 55 -2.54 0.56 1.47
CA GLN A 55 -1.37 1.38 1.81
C GLN A 55 -0.06 0.76 1.34
N VAL A 56 0.10 -0.56 1.49
CA VAL A 56 1.25 -1.30 0.96
C VAL A 56 1.32 -1.16 -0.57
N GLY A 57 0.22 -1.42 -1.28
CA GLY A 57 0.14 -1.30 -2.74
C GLY A 57 0.47 0.10 -3.23
N ASN A 58 -0.10 1.14 -2.62
CA ASN A 58 0.22 2.53 -2.95
C ASN A 58 1.72 2.85 -2.77
N ARG A 59 2.35 2.30 -1.73
CA ARG A 59 3.80 2.47 -1.50
C ARG A 59 4.63 1.78 -2.59
N LEU A 60 4.27 0.56 -2.97
CA LEU A 60 4.94 -0.18 -4.04
C LEU A 60 4.85 0.56 -5.39
N VAL A 61 3.69 1.12 -5.69
CA VAL A 61 3.51 1.98 -6.88
C VAL A 61 4.41 3.20 -6.84
N GLY A 62 4.52 3.86 -5.67
CA GLY A 62 5.41 5.01 -5.49
C GLY A 62 6.88 4.67 -5.73
N ILE A 63 7.34 3.50 -5.25
CA ILE A 63 8.71 3.02 -5.49
C ILE A 63 8.92 2.71 -6.97
N LEU A 64 8.00 1.96 -7.59
CA LEU A 64 8.05 1.65 -9.02
C LEU A 64 8.13 2.92 -9.87
N HIS A 65 7.27 3.90 -9.57
CA HIS A 65 7.29 5.19 -10.26
C HIS A 65 8.63 5.91 -10.08
N GLY A 66 9.21 5.88 -8.88
CA GLY A 66 10.55 6.41 -8.62
C GLY A 66 11.59 5.75 -9.53
N CYS A 67 11.66 4.42 -9.52
CA CYS A 67 12.57 3.63 -10.35
C CYS A 67 12.43 3.93 -11.85
N LEU A 68 11.19 4.01 -12.34
CA LEU A 68 10.92 4.34 -13.74
C LEU A 68 11.35 5.77 -14.08
N LYS A 69 11.06 6.73 -13.20
CA LYS A 69 11.42 8.14 -13.41
C LYS A 69 12.94 8.35 -13.46
N THR A 70 13.68 7.63 -12.63
CA THR A 70 15.15 7.75 -12.53
C THR A 70 15.89 6.73 -13.40
N HIS A 71 15.18 5.86 -14.12
CA HIS A 71 15.75 4.74 -14.87
C HIS A 71 16.69 3.86 -14.02
N THR A 72 16.36 3.68 -12.75
CA THR A 72 17.15 2.86 -11.82
C THR A 72 16.46 1.53 -11.57
N THR A 73 17.25 0.47 -11.41
CA THR A 73 16.73 -0.83 -10.98
C THR A 73 16.19 -0.74 -9.55
N TYR A 74 15.24 -1.61 -9.23
CA TYR A 74 14.75 -1.73 -7.86
C TYR A 74 15.88 -2.21 -6.95
N ASP A 75 16.10 -1.48 -5.87
CA ASP A 75 16.96 -1.87 -4.76
C ASP A 75 16.15 -1.79 -3.47
N GLN A 76 16.07 -2.93 -2.78
CA GLN A 76 15.29 -3.10 -1.56
C GLN A 76 15.83 -2.20 -0.43
N ALA A 77 17.15 -2.06 -0.31
CA ALA A 77 17.75 -1.23 0.73
C ALA A 77 17.35 0.24 0.52
N THR A 78 17.48 0.75 -0.70
CA THR A 78 17.07 2.12 -1.04
C THR A 78 15.56 2.33 -0.88
N ALA A 79 14.73 1.38 -1.32
CA ALA A 79 13.27 1.50 -1.30
C ALA A 79 12.66 1.53 0.12
N TRP A 80 13.30 0.86 1.08
CA TRP A 80 12.79 0.71 2.45
C TRP A 80 13.66 1.40 3.53
N SER A 81 14.87 1.88 3.20
CA SER A 81 15.81 2.57 4.12
C SER A 81 15.17 3.63 5.03
N HIS A 82 14.26 4.45 4.50
CA HIS A 82 13.61 5.53 5.24
C HIS A 82 12.77 5.04 6.43
N ARG A 83 12.36 3.77 6.47
CA ARG A 83 11.59 3.20 7.59
C ARG A 83 12.42 2.66 8.73
N ASN A 84 13.71 2.39 8.52
CA ASN A 84 14.60 2.06 9.64
C ASN A 84 14.75 3.23 10.61
N HIS A 85 14.43 4.47 10.19
CA HIS A 85 14.44 5.64 11.06
C HIS A 85 13.19 5.74 11.95
N ASP A 86 12.02 5.29 11.47
CA ASP A 86 10.74 5.36 12.20
C ASP A 86 10.57 4.25 13.26
N LEU A 87 11.44 3.24 13.28
CA LEU A 87 11.45 2.18 14.29
C LEU A 87 12.14 2.60 15.60
N ALA A 88 12.83 3.75 15.61
CA ALA A 88 13.63 4.23 16.74
C ALA A 88 13.01 5.41 17.52
N ALA A 89 11.77 5.80 17.22
CA ALA A 89 11.05 6.89 17.88
C ALA A 89 9.72 6.40 18.48
#